data_AF-A0A317JIM3-F1
#
_entry.id   AF-A0A317JIM3-F1
#
_cell.length_a   1.000
_cell.length_b   1.000
_cell.length_c   1.000
_cell.angle_alpha   90.00
_cell.angle_beta   90.00
_cell.angle_gamma   90.00
#
_symmetry.space_group_name_H-M   'P 1'
#
loop_
_entity.id
_entity.type
_entity.pdbx_description
1 polymer ?
#
loop_
_entity_poly.entity_id
_entity_poly.type
_entity_poly.pdbx_seq_one_letter_code
_entity_poly.pdbx_strand_id
1 'polypeptide(L)'
;MKSMSQDRLLEILMDRLSRTEAQRESEDELIFHVTTQYLVELMTQGNIPHYKLDELEQDLQEELRDIYRKKTYGSLSPRDYQKRIRKIKKVAAS
;
A
#
# COMPACT_ATOMS: atom_id res chain seq x y z
N MET A 1 9.40 1.02 19.64
CA MET A 1 9.27 -0.21 18.84
C MET A 1 8.42 0.14 17.62
N LYS A 2 8.99 0.12 16.41
CA LYS A 2 8.15 0.20 15.19
C LYS A 2 7.34 -1.09 15.14
N SER A 3 6.02 -0.95 15.02
CA SER A 3 5.10 -2.08 15.02
C SER A 3 5.37 -2.96 13.79
N MET A 4 5.65 -4.26 13.98
CA MET A 4 5.86 -5.18 12.85
C MET A 4 4.68 -5.23 11.87
N SER A 5 3.46 -4.90 12.32
CA SER A 5 2.29 -4.76 11.46
C SER A 5 2.45 -3.65 10.42
N GLN A 6 3.07 -2.54 10.81
CA GLN A 6 3.33 -1.40 9.93
C GLN A 6 4.36 -1.76 8.84
N ASP A 7 5.35 -2.60 9.21
CA ASP A 7 6.33 -3.10 8.26
C ASP A 7 5.65 -4.00 7.21
N ARG A 8 4.73 -4.90 7.61
CA ARG A 8 4.04 -5.79 6.68
C ARG A 8 3.09 -5.06 5.74
N LEU A 9 2.29 -4.13 6.26
CA LEU A 9 1.38 -3.31 5.46
C LEU A 9 2.15 -2.49 4.41
N LEU A 10 3.28 -1.91 4.82
CA LEU A 10 4.20 -1.20 3.93
C LEU A 10 4.81 -2.12 2.87
N GLU A 11 5.23 -3.34 3.23
CA GLU A 11 5.77 -4.31 2.28
C GLU A 11 4.77 -4.63 1.16
N ILE A 12 3.51 -4.92 1.51
CA ILE A 12 2.46 -5.23 0.54
C ILE A 12 2.21 -4.04 -0.38
N LEU A 13 2.14 -2.82 0.18
CA LEU A 13 1.99 -1.59 -0.60
C LEU A 13 3.14 -1.41 -1.60
N MET A 14 4.39 -1.57 -1.14
CA MET A 14 5.58 -1.40 -1.98
C MET A 14 5.69 -2.46 -3.06
N ASP A 15 5.33 -3.71 -2.75
CA ASP A 15 5.24 -4.78 -3.73
C ASP A 15 4.20 -4.44 -4.80
N ARG A 16 2.97 -4.07 -4.41
CA ARG A 16 1.91 -3.69 -5.37
C ARG A 16 2.32 -2.50 -6.23
N LEU A 17 2.91 -1.46 -5.62
CA LEU A 17 3.42 -0.28 -6.33
C LEU A 17 4.53 -0.60 -7.33
N SER A 18 5.23 -1.72 -7.18
CA SER A 18 6.28 -2.14 -8.11
C SER A 18 5.74 -2.88 -9.34
N ARG A 19 4.53 -3.44 -9.23
CA ARG A 19 3.87 -4.25 -10.26
C ARG A 19 3.35 -3.38 -11.41
N THR A 20 3.33 -3.91 -12.61
CA THR A 20 2.90 -3.19 -13.82
C THR A 20 1.42 -2.81 -13.81
N GLU A 21 0.62 -3.63 -13.15
CA GLU A 21 -0.83 -3.50 -12.99
C GLU A 21 -1.19 -2.21 -12.25
N ALA A 22 -0.39 -1.83 -11.24
CA ALA A 22 -0.61 -0.61 -10.48
C ALA A 22 -0.57 0.67 -11.34
N GLN A 23 0.05 0.66 -12.54
CA GLN A 23 0.03 1.82 -13.43
C GLN A 23 -1.35 2.17 -13.98
N ARG A 24 -2.30 1.24 -13.90
CA ARG A 24 -3.68 1.42 -14.35
C ARG A 24 -4.63 1.70 -13.18
N GLU A 25 -4.15 1.56 -11.95
CA GLU A 25 -4.94 1.77 -10.74
C GLU A 25 -4.95 3.26 -10.36
N SER A 26 -6.10 3.73 -9.90
CA SER A 26 -6.22 4.92 -9.08
C SER A 26 -5.60 4.71 -7.70
N GLU A 27 -5.39 5.79 -6.96
CA GLU A 27 -4.98 5.69 -5.55
C GLU A 27 -5.98 4.85 -4.75
N ASP A 28 -7.28 5.10 -4.91
CA ASP A 28 -8.32 4.39 -4.15
C ASP A 28 -8.33 2.89 -4.44
N GLU A 29 -8.22 2.48 -5.71
CA GLU A 29 -8.14 1.06 -6.09
C GLU A 29 -6.88 0.38 -5.53
N LEU A 30 -5.74 1.08 -5.57
CA LEU A 30 -4.49 0.58 -4.99
C LEU A 30 -4.65 0.34 -3.48
N ILE A 31 -5.18 1.33 -2.77
CA ILE A 31 -5.38 1.28 -1.31
C ILE A 31 -6.35 0.15 -0.97
N PHE A 32 -7.46 0.03 -1.69
CA PHE A 32 -8.45 -1.03 -1.50
C PHE A 32 -7.85 -2.43 -1.70
N HIS A 33 -7.08 -2.64 -2.77
CA HIS A 33 -6.44 -3.93 -3.03
C HIS A 33 -5.42 -4.33 -1.95
N VAL A 34 -4.59 -3.38 -1.51
CA VAL A 34 -3.60 -3.62 -0.45
C VAL A 34 -4.30 -3.91 0.89
N THR A 35 -5.35 -3.16 1.20
CA THR A 35 -6.17 -3.37 2.41
C THR A 35 -6.79 -4.77 2.40
N THR A 36 -7.44 -5.14 1.30
CA THR A 36 -8.08 -6.46 1.15
C THR A 36 -7.07 -7.58 1.32
N GLN A 37 -5.90 -7.46 0.69
CA GLN A 37 -4.83 -8.45 0.81
C GLN A 37 -4.36 -8.60 2.27
N TYR A 38 -4.17 -7.49 2.97
CA TYR A 38 -3.72 -7.52 4.36
C TYR A 38 -4.80 -8.04 5.32
N LEU A 39 -6.08 -7.68 5.11
CA LEU A 39 -7.20 -8.23 5.87
C LEU A 39 -7.30 -9.75 5.73
N VAL A 40 -7.10 -10.29 4.52
CA VAL A 40 -7.05 -11.74 4.29
C VAL A 40 -5.88 -12.37 5.07
N GLU A 41 -4.68 -11.76 5.05
CA GLU A 41 -3.55 -12.23 5.85
C GLU A 41 -3.88 -12.23 7.36
N LEU A 42 -4.54 -11.20 7.89
CA LEU A 42 -4.93 -11.15 9.30
C LEU A 42 -6.01 -12.17 9.64
N MET A 43 -7.02 -12.34 8.79
CA MET A 43 -8.08 -13.33 8.97
C MET A 43 -7.53 -14.75 9.00
N THR A 44 -6.53 -15.06 8.16
CA THR A 44 -5.86 -16.37 8.17
C THR A 44 -5.03 -16.64 9.42
N GLN A 45 -4.56 -15.58 10.10
CA GLN A 45 -3.85 -15.68 11.39
C GLN A 45 -4.83 -15.81 12.58
N GLY A 46 -6.12 -15.48 12.36
CA GLY A 46 -7.23 -15.74 13.26
C GLY A 46 -7.66 -14.56 14.15
N ASN A 47 -8.80 -14.74 14.84
CA ASN A 47 -9.31 -13.90 15.93
C ASN A 47 -9.73 -12.44 15.63
N ILE A 48 -10.10 -12.08 14.40
CA ILE A 48 -10.82 -10.80 14.17
C ILE A 48 -12.33 -11.06 14.29
N PRO A 49 -13.03 -10.47 15.28
CA PRO A 49 -14.48 -10.56 15.34
C PRO A 49 -15.10 -9.87 14.12
N HIS A 50 -16.06 -10.51 13.45
CA HIS A 50 -16.67 -9.96 12.22
C HIS A 50 -17.22 -8.54 12.39
N TYR A 51 -17.77 -8.21 13.57
CA TYR A 51 -18.31 -6.88 13.87
C TYR A 51 -17.25 -5.77 13.96
N LYS A 52 -15.96 -6.13 13.98
CA LYS A 52 -14.81 -5.20 13.96
C LYS A 52 -14.16 -5.09 12.59
N LEU A 53 -14.61 -5.85 11.58
CA LEU A 53 -13.97 -5.86 10.26
C LEU A 53 -14.11 -4.51 9.56
N ASP A 54 -15.29 -3.90 9.58
CA ASP A 54 -15.53 -2.62 8.90
C ASP A 54 -14.66 -1.49 9.51
N GLU A 55 -14.59 -1.45 10.86
CA GLU A 55 -13.75 -0.48 11.59
C GLU A 55 -12.27 -0.71 11.30
N LEU A 56 -11.82 -1.96 11.31
CA LEU A 56 -10.44 -2.32 10.98
C LEU A 56 -10.09 -2.00 9.52
N GLU A 57 -11.00 -2.27 8.58
CA GLU A 57 -10.80 -1.93 7.18
C GLU A 57 -10.61 -0.42 7.00
N GLN A 58 -11.47 0.39 7.63
CA GLN A 58 -11.37 1.84 7.56
C GLN A 58 -10.04 2.33 8.13
N ASP A 59 -9.64 1.87 9.31
CA ASP A 59 -8.37 2.24 9.94
C ASP A 59 -7.17 1.90 9.04
N LEU A 60 -7.19 0.72 8.41
CA LEU A 60 -6.14 0.28 7.50
C LEU A 60 -6.09 1.14 6.22
N GLN A 61 -7.24 1.49 5.65
CA GLN A 61 -7.29 2.37 4.49
C GLN A 61 -6.74 3.76 4.81
N GLU A 62 -7.09 4.32 5.97
CA GLU A 62 -6.56 5.61 6.44
C GLU A 62 -5.03 5.55 6.63
N GLU A 63 -4.53 4.51 7.30
CA GLU A 63 -3.09 4.32 7.47
C GLU A 63 -2.36 4.16 6.13
N LEU A 64 -2.91 3.37 5.21
CA LEU A 64 -2.32 3.16 3.88
C LEU A 64 -2.26 4.44 3.05
N ARG A 65 -3.28 5.31 3.11
CA ARG A 65 -3.27 6.61 2.43
C ARG A 65 -2.13 7.48 2.96
N ASP A 66 -1.96 7.47 4.27
CA ASP A 66 -0.89 8.18 4.95
C ASP A 66 0.50 7.68 4.55
N ILE A 67 0.70 6.36 4.53
CA ILE A 67 1.93 5.72 4.07
C ILE A 67 2.17 6.05 2.60
N TYR A 68 1.17 5.90 1.73
CA TYR A 68 1.26 6.17 0.31
C TYR A 68 1.70 7.62 0.07
N ARG A 69 1.05 8.61 0.69
CA ARG A 69 1.41 10.03 0.57
C ARG A 69 2.85 10.28 1.02
N LYS A 70 3.27 9.70 2.14
CA LYS A 70 4.64 9.82 2.67
C LYS A 70 5.68 9.18 1.74
N LYS A 71 5.37 8.05 1.10
CA LYS A 71 6.30 7.33 0.21
C LYS A 71 6.37 7.92 -1.18
N THR A 72 5.24 8.39 -1.70
CA THR A 72 5.17 9.00 -3.04
C THR A 72 5.43 10.51 -3.02
N TYR A 73 5.54 11.11 -1.84
CA TYR A 73 5.62 12.57 -1.64
C TYR A 73 4.49 13.31 -2.38
N GLY A 74 3.27 12.74 -2.35
CA GLY A 74 2.11 13.30 -3.03
C GLY A 74 2.13 13.13 -4.56
N SER A 75 2.70 12.04 -5.08
CA SER A 75 2.56 11.73 -6.51
C SER A 75 1.09 11.53 -6.85
N LEU A 76 0.62 12.17 -7.93
CA LEU A 76 -0.80 12.21 -8.31
C LEU A 76 -1.39 10.84 -8.67
N SER A 77 -0.54 9.87 -9.01
CA SER A 77 -0.96 8.51 -9.33
C SER A 77 0.16 7.48 -9.09
N PRO A 78 -0.18 6.19 -8.89
CA PRO A 78 0.81 5.11 -8.84
C PRO A 78 1.70 5.07 -10.09
N ARG A 79 1.12 5.40 -11.26
CA ARG A 79 1.85 5.51 -12.53
C ARG A 79 2.94 6.57 -12.49
N ASP A 80 2.65 7.75 -11.94
CA ASP A 80 3.62 8.85 -11.86
C ASP A 80 4.74 8.53 -10.88
N TYR A 81 4.40 7.88 -9.77
CA TYR A 81 5.38 7.36 -8.83
C TYR A 81 6.35 6.36 -9.50
N GLN A 82 5.84 5.38 -10.26
CA GLN A 82 6.69 4.42 -10.97
C GLN A 82 7.61 5.08 -12.00
N LYS A 83 7.11 6.06 -12.77
CA LYS A 83 7.93 6.82 -13.72
C LYS A 83 9.08 7.53 -13.00
N ARG A 84 8.80 8.17 -11.86
CA ARG A 84 9.81 8.87 -11.04
C ARG A 84 10.89 7.91 -10.56
N ILE A 85 10.51 6.76 -9.99
CA ILE A 85 11.46 5.75 -9.50
C ILE A 85 12.32 5.21 -10.65
N ARG A 86 11.74 4.91 -11.82
CA ARG A 86 12.49 4.47 -13.01
C ARG A 86 13.50 5.52 -13.46
N LYS A 87 13.12 6.80 -13.46
CA LYS A 87 14.03 7.90 -13.81
C LYS A 87 15.21 8.00 -12.84
N ILE A 88 14.96 7.91 -11.53
CA ILE A 88 16.01 7.94 -10.50
C ILE A 88 16.97 6.76 -10.68
N LYS A 89 16.45 5.54 -10.87
CA LYS A 89 17.29 4.35 -11.11
C LYS A 89 18.17 4.47 -12.34
N LYS A 90 17.65 5.06 -13.43
CA LYS A 90 18.42 5.29 -14.67
C LYS A 90 19.57 6.28 -14.45
N VAL A 91 19.34 7.37 -13.70
CA VAL A 91 20.37 8.35 -13.36
C VAL A 91 21.45 7.75 -12.45
N ALA A 92 21.07 6.92 -11.48
CA ALA A 92 22.03 6.28 -10.58
C ALA A 92 22.89 5.19 -11.25
N ALA A 93 22.45 4.66 -12.40
CA ALA A 93 23.16 3.65 -13.17
C ALA A 93 24.00 4.22 -14.32
N SER A 94 23.97 5.55 -14.52
CA SER A 94 24.78 6.28 -15.50
C SER A 94 25.95 6.97 -14.80
#